data_AF-A0A5N6SU41-F1
#
_entry.id   AF-A0A5N6SU41-F1
#
_cell.length_a   1.000
_cell.length_b   1.000
_cell.length_c   1.000
_cell.angle_alpha   90.00
_cell.angle_beta   90.00
_cell.angle_gamma   90.00
#
_symmetry.space_group_name_H-M   'P 1'
#
loop_
_entity.id
_entity.type
_entity.pdbx_description
1 polymer ?
#
loop_
_entity_poly.entity_id
_entity_poly.type
_entity_poly.pdbx_seq_one_letter_code
_entity_poly.pdbx_strand_id
1 'polypeptide(L)'
;MHSWTATGRAPALWYVCSVPLETTLLTLDCHKNVDFSFEAVRLGQAIESKQDPSHAMHWLRADLRSWNDMSSLAPWAPFEIILDKSTSDALATSTSATFSPTSISQDICPMVRDIVNTQGETTLSPVELLALHLVPLTSEGTMWFTLSYSTVRFDNLPRLAKHWDLVSRTSLKAPQGQTSSSAYTPEVFHWLYILRRK
;
A
#
# COMPACT_ATOMS: atom_id res chain seq x y z
N MET A 1 13.57 28.49 -18.54
CA MET A 1 13.60 28.35 -17.06
C MET A 1 12.18 28.05 -16.61
N HIS A 2 11.82 26.78 -16.50
CA HIS A 2 10.44 26.36 -16.23
C HIS A 2 10.15 26.38 -14.74
N SER A 3 9.10 27.11 -14.37
CA SER A 3 8.51 27.15 -13.05
C SER A 3 7.73 25.86 -12.79
N TRP A 4 7.92 25.29 -11.60
CA TRP A 4 7.05 24.26 -11.05
C TRP A 4 5.97 24.95 -10.21
N THR A 5 4.76 25.06 -10.74
CA THR A 5 3.57 25.44 -9.96
C THR A 5 3.06 24.22 -9.22
N ALA A 6 3.16 24.26 -7.90
CA ALA A 6 2.54 23.30 -6.99
C ALA A 6 1.02 23.51 -6.98
N THR A 7 0.28 22.61 -7.62
CA THR A 7 -1.17 22.46 -7.42
C THR A 7 -1.53 20.98 -7.42
N GLY A 8 -2.14 20.52 -6.32
CA GLY A 8 -2.93 19.29 -6.29
C GLY A 8 -2.23 18.08 -5.66
N ARG A 9 -2.79 17.63 -4.53
CA ARG A 9 -2.71 16.31 -3.86
C ARG A 9 -1.69 15.33 -4.45
N ALA A 10 -0.70 14.95 -3.63
CA ALA A 10 0.22 13.86 -3.93
C ALA A 10 -0.56 12.57 -4.24
N PRO A 11 -0.30 11.89 -5.36
CA PRO A 11 -0.82 10.54 -5.60
C PRO A 11 -0.21 9.59 -4.55
N ALA A 12 -1.06 8.73 -4.00
CA ALA A 12 -0.68 7.65 -3.11
C ALA A 12 -0.08 6.53 -3.97
N LEU A 13 1.25 6.42 -3.96
CA LEU A 13 1.97 5.53 -4.85
C LEU A 13 2.14 4.17 -4.16
N TRP A 14 1.57 3.12 -4.77
CA TRP A 14 1.60 1.76 -4.27
C TRP A 14 2.31 0.88 -5.30
N TYR A 15 3.48 0.32 -4.94
CA TYR A 15 4.20 -0.62 -5.78
C TYR A 15 4.10 -2.02 -5.22
N VAL A 16 3.98 -2.98 -6.12
CA VAL A 16 4.10 -4.39 -5.78
C VAL A 16 4.98 -5.10 -6.77
N CYS A 17 5.85 -5.98 -6.27
CA CYS A 17 6.82 -6.72 -7.07
C CYS A 17 6.76 -8.23 -6.77
N SER A 18 6.89 -9.04 -7.82
CA SER A 18 6.97 -10.50 -7.77
C SER A 18 8.30 -10.94 -8.40
N VAL A 19 9.05 -11.85 -7.74
CA VAL A 19 10.29 -12.45 -8.23
C VAL A 19 10.04 -13.93 -8.56
N PRO A 20 10.51 -14.46 -9.69
CA PRO A 20 10.54 -15.91 -9.91
C PRO A 20 11.65 -16.55 -9.07
N LEU A 21 11.32 -17.67 -8.41
CA LEU A 21 12.28 -18.53 -7.71
C LEU A 21 13.13 -19.30 -8.73
N GLU A 22 14.24 -18.71 -9.17
CA GLU A 22 15.46 -19.44 -9.55
C GLU A 22 16.67 -18.49 -9.63
N THR A 23 17.83 -19.03 -9.31
CA THR A 23 19.00 -18.32 -8.81
C THR A 23 19.70 -17.43 -9.85
N THR A 24 20.20 -16.27 -9.38
CA THR A 24 21.26 -15.41 -9.96
C THR A 24 20.76 -14.22 -10.81
N LEU A 25 21.07 -13.00 -10.32
CA LEU A 25 20.71 -11.66 -10.84
C LEU A 25 19.25 -11.25 -10.58
N LEU A 26 19.06 -10.17 -9.82
CA LEU A 26 17.77 -9.57 -9.47
C LEU A 26 17.12 -8.93 -10.71
N THR A 27 16.58 -9.73 -11.61
CA THR A 27 15.57 -9.31 -12.60
C THR A 27 14.20 -9.42 -11.92
N LEU A 28 13.66 -8.26 -11.53
CA LEU A 28 12.31 -8.11 -11.02
C LEU A 28 11.35 -8.12 -12.22
N ASP A 29 10.82 -9.29 -12.57
CA ASP A 29 10.14 -9.47 -13.88
C ASP A 29 8.71 -8.91 -13.97
N CYS A 30 8.17 -8.27 -12.94
CA CYS A 30 7.05 -7.34 -13.14
C CYS A 30 6.84 -6.37 -11.97
N HIS A 31 6.94 -5.07 -12.25
CA HIS A 31 6.51 -4.02 -11.34
C HIS A 31 5.04 -3.69 -11.58
N LYS A 32 4.18 -3.89 -10.57
CA LYS A 32 2.79 -3.45 -10.60
C LYS A 32 2.67 -2.16 -9.80
N ASN A 33 2.21 -1.09 -10.44
CA ASN A 33 1.89 0.16 -9.77
C ASN A 33 0.37 0.31 -9.74
N VAL A 34 -0.20 0.54 -8.56
CA VAL A 34 -1.65 0.57 -8.37
C VAL A 34 -2.07 1.90 -7.77
N ASP A 35 -3.07 2.54 -8.38
CA ASP A 35 -3.68 3.76 -7.86
C ASP A 35 -5.19 3.74 -8.14
N PHE A 36 -6.00 4.28 -7.23
CA PHE A 36 -7.44 4.40 -7.44
C PHE A 36 -7.79 5.49 -8.47
N SER A 37 -6.90 6.47 -8.63
CA SER A 37 -7.03 7.62 -9.52
C SER A 37 -6.87 7.22 -10.98
N PHE A 38 -7.97 7.36 -11.73
CA PHE A 38 -7.97 7.13 -13.17
C PHE A 38 -6.90 7.95 -13.90
N GLU A 39 -6.75 9.23 -13.56
CA GLU A 39 -5.78 10.11 -14.23
C GLU A 39 -4.33 9.72 -13.93
N ALA A 40 -4.02 9.30 -12.69
CA ALA A 40 -2.67 8.86 -12.34
C ALA A 40 -2.30 7.60 -13.14
N VAL A 41 -3.20 6.62 -13.18
CA VAL A 41 -3.01 5.38 -13.96
C VAL A 41 -2.89 5.68 -15.44
N ARG A 42 -3.77 6.52 -16.02
CA ARG A 42 -3.73 6.89 -17.44
C ARG A 42 -2.41 7.56 -17.82
N LEU A 43 -1.92 8.48 -17.00
CA LEU A 43 -0.64 9.16 -17.22
C LEU A 43 0.53 8.18 -17.08
N GLY A 44 0.51 7.32 -16.06
CA GLY A 44 1.49 6.25 -15.88
C GLY A 44 1.59 5.34 -17.11
N GLN A 45 0.46 4.80 -17.57
CA GLN A 45 0.40 3.98 -18.80
C GLN A 45 0.92 4.75 -20.03
N ALA A 46 0.59 6.03 -20.16
CA ALA A 46 1.07 6.85 -21.29
C ALA A 46 2.59 7.12 -21.26
N ILE A 47 3.20 7.14 -20.06
CA ILE A 47 4.65 7.24 -19.90
C ILE A 47 5.30 5.89 -20.18
N GLU A 48 4.80 4.82 -19.58
CA GLU A 48 5.37 3.47 -19.70
C GLU A 48 5.23 2.88 -21.10
N SER A 49 4.20 3.26 -21.88
CA SER A 49 4.04 2.82 -23.27
C SER A 49 5.17 3.30 -24.21
N LYS A 50 6.00 4.25 -23.77
CA LYS A 50 7.16 4.75 -24.51
C LYS A 50 8.47 4.09 -24.05
N GLN A 51 8.42 3.28 -22.99
CA GLN A 51 9.58 2.58 -22.46
C GLN A 51 9.72 1.20 -23.07
N ASP A 52 10.90 0.61 -22.90
CA ASP A 52 11.11 -0.79 -23.21
C ASP A 52 10.17 -1.66 -22.34
N PRO A 53 9.37 -2.57 -22.93
CA PRO A 53 8.46 -3.44 -22.17
C PRO A 53 9.13 -4.23 -21.04
N SER A 54 10.42 -4.56 -21.17
CA SER A 54 11.20 -5.26 -20.13
C SER A 54 11.49 -4.42 -18.88
N HIS A 55 11.37 -3.09 -18.99
CA HIS A 55 11.60 -2.14 -17.90
C HIS A 55 10.33 -1.37 -17.52
N ALA A 56 9.26 -1.50 -18.30
CA ALA A 56 8.03 -0.75 -18.13
C ALA A 56 7.24 -1.24 -16.92
N MET A 57 6.76 -0.30 -16.11
CA MET A 57 5.85 -0.63 -15.01
C MET A 57 4.43 -0.85 -15.52
N HIS A 58 3.73 -1.85 -14.97
CA HIS A 58 2.33 -2.07 -15.27
C HIS A 58 1.45 -1.30 -14.31
N TRP A 59 0.77 -0.28 -14.83
CA TRP A 59 -0.16 0.54 -14.08
C TRP A 59 -1.56 -0.05 -14.10
N LEU A 60 -2.09 -0.31 -12.91
CA LEU A 60 -3.41 -0.88 -12.68
C LEU A 60 -4.25 0.08 -11.85
N ARG A 61 -5.55 0.16 -12.15
CA ARG A 61 -6.48 0.93 -11.34
C ARG A 61 -7.16 0.01 -10.35
N ALA A 62 -7.03 0.30 -9.07
CA ALA A 62 -7.77 -0.39 -8.01
C ALA A 62 -7.97 0.53 -6.80
N ASP A 63 -9.17 0.52 -6.22
CA ASP A 63 -9.38 1.01 -4.86
C ASP A 63 -8.95 -0.06 -3.86
N LEU A 64 -7.91 0.22 -3.07
CA LEU A 64 -7.39 -0.72 -2.07
C LEU A 64 -8.40 -1.04 -0.95
N ARG A 65 -9.47 -0.24 -0.81
CA ARG A 65 -10.59 -0.49 0.12
C ARG A 65 -11.68 -1.38 -0.48
N SER A 66 -11.67 -1.59 -1.80
CA SER A 66 -12.61 -2.46 -2.52
C SER A 66 -12.01 -3.85 -2.68
N TRP A 67 -12.65 -4.88 -2.13
CA TRP A 67 -12.19 -6.24 -2.36
C TRP A 67 -12.36 -6.68 -3.82
N ASN A 68 -13.38 -6.18 -4.53
CA ASN A 68 -13.56 -6.47 -5.95
C ASN A 68 -12.36 -5.98 -6.78
N ASP A 69 -11.85 -4.80 -6.47
CA ASP A 69 -10.68 -4.26 -7.14
C ASP A 69 -9.42 -5.01 -6.71
N MET A 70 -9.26 -5.31 -5.41
CA MET A 70 -8.09 -6.02 -4.88
C MET A 70 -8.00 -7.47 -5.39
N SER A 71 -9.11 -8.18 -5.45
CA SER A 71 -9.16 -9.55 -5.99
C SER A 71 -8.85 -9.61 -7.48
N SER A 72 -9.09 -8.53 -8.23
CA SER A 72 -8.64 -8.43 -9.63
C SER A 72 -7.12 -8.49 -9.77
N LEU A 73 -6.35 -8.27 -8.69
CA LEU A 73 -4.90 -8.37 -8.67
C LEU A 73 -4.38 -9.81 -8.54
N ALA A 74 -5.25 -10.78 -8.23
CA ALA A 74 -4.88 -12.18 -8.03
C ALA A 74 -4.08 -12.82 -9.17
N PRO A 75 -4.29 -12.50 -10.47
CA PRO A 75 -3.47 -13.05 -11.56
C PRO A 75 -1.98 -12.70 -11.50
N TRP A 76 -1.60 -11.72 -10.68
CA TRP A 76 -0.19 -11.31 -10.48
C TRP A 76 0.34 -11.67 -9.09
N ALA A 77 -0.49 -12.25 -8.24
CA ALA A 77 -0.13 -12.75 -6.93
C ALA A 77 0.56 -14.14 -7.05
N PRO A 78 1.34 -14.56 -6.04
CA PRO A 78 1.67 -13.85 -4.81
C PRO A 78 2.66 -12.72 -5.03
N PHE A 79 2.51 -11.68 -4.23
CA PHE A 79 3.43 -10.56 -4.15
C PHE A 79 4.43 -10.75 -3.02
N GLU A 80 5.73 -10.66 -3.33
CA GLU A 80 6.79 -10.86 -2.34
C GLU A 80 7.23 -9.55 -1.68
N ILE A 81 7.10 -8.44 -2.41
CA ILE A 81 7.46 -7.11 -1.92
C ILE A 81 6.32 -6.14 -2.21
N ILE A 82 5.89 -5.43 -1.17
CA ILE A 82 4.93 -4.34 -1.24
C ILE A 82 5.64 -3.07 -0.79
N LEU A 83 5.57 -2.01 -1.60
CA LEU A 83 6.05 -0.68 -1.26
C LEU A 83 4.85 0.27 -1.17
N ASP A 84 4.63 0.80 0.01
CA ASP A 84 3.63 1.81 0.31
C ASP A 84 4.34 3.12 0.60
N LYS A 85 4.10 4.14 -0.22
CA LYS A 85 4.57 5.49 0.07
C LYS A 85 3.37 6.39 0.34
N SER A 86 3.13 6.65 1.61
CA SER A 86 2.07 7.54 2.10
C SER A 86 0.64 7.09 1.73
N THR A 87 0.47 5.88 1.19
CA THR A 87 -0.83 5.32 0.81
C THR A 87 -1.59 4.92 2.07
N SER A 88 -0.94 4.23 3.00
CA SER A 88 -1.51 3.97 4.33
C SER A 88 -1.85 5.26 5.09
N ASP A 89 -1.11 6.35 4.86
CA ASP A 89 -1.44 7.67 5.43
C ASP A 89 -2.75 8.21 4.86
N ALA A 90 -2.87 8.24 3.54
CA ALA A 90 -4.07 8.68 2.85
C ALA A 90 -5.28 7.84 3.28
N LEU A 91 -5.12 6.51 3.38
CA LEU A 91 -6.21 5.61 3.76
C LEU A 91 -6.76 5.88 5.16
N ALA A 92 -5.93 6.13 6.19
CA ALA A 92 -6.51 6.37 7.51
C ALA A 92 -7.16 7.74 7.69
N THR A 93 -7.15 8.60 6.69
CA THR A 93 -8.03 9.79 6.69
C THR A 93 -9.48 9.43 6.36
N SER A 94 -9.73 8.22 5.87
CA SER A 94 -11.07 7.73 5.54
C SER A 94 -11.78 7.09 6.73
N THR A 95 -13.10 6.93 6.59
CA THR A 95 -13.93 6.29 7.61
C THR A 95 -13.66 4.79 7.71
N SER A 96 -13.74 4.26 8.92
CA SER A 96 -13.76 2.82 9.15
C SER A 96 -14.91 2.15 8.40
N ALA A 97 -14.70 0.90 7.98
CA ALA A 97 -15.73 0.09 7.33
C ALA A 97 -16.32 -0.91 8.32
N THR A 98 -17.65 -1.01 8.33
CA THR A 98 -18.40 -1.95 9.19
C THR A 98 -18.97 -3.07 8.33
N PHE A 99 -18.72 -4.30 8.76
CA PHE A 99 -19.17 -5.52 8.09
C PHE A 99 -20.08 -6.29 9.05
N SER A 100 -21.27 -6.65 8.59
CA SER A 100 -22.27 -7.36 9.39
C SER A 100 -22.66 -8.67 8.70
N PRO A 101 -22.83 -9.79 9.44
CA PRO A 101 -23.13 -11.11 8.86
C PRO A 101 -24.35 -11.13 7.92
N THR A 102 -25.34 -10.28 8.21
CA THR A 102 -26.60 -10.18 7.44
C THR A 102 -26.46 -9.38 6.13
N SER A 103 -25.36 -8.65 5.96
CA SER A 103 -25.10 -7.75 4.83
C SER A 103 -23.87 -8.16 4.02
N ILE A 104 -23.29 -9.33 4.31
CA ILE A 104 -22.13 -9.86 3.58
C ILE A 104 -22.56 -10.19 2.14
N SER A 105 -22.08 -9.41 1.18
CA SER A 105 -22.08 -9.83 -0.22
C SER A 105 -21.06 -10.97 -0.43
N GLN A 106 -21.18 -11.73 -1.53
CA GLN A 106 -20.18 -12.74 -1.90
C GLN A 106 -18.78 -12.14 -2.17
N ASP A 107 -18.71 -10.82 -2.26
CA ASP A 107 -17.60 -9.98 -2.74
C ASP A 107 -16.76 -9.38 -1.60
N ILE A 108 -16.69 -10.04 -0.44
CA ILE A 108 -15.81 -9.61 0.66
C ILE A 108 -14.53 -10.45 0.74
N CYS A 109 -13.45 -9.80 1.20
CA CYS A 109 -12.17 -10.44 1.45
C CYS A 109 -12.34 -11.68 2.35
N PRO A 110 -11.71 -12.83 2.02
CA PRO A 110 -11.78 -14.05 2.83
C PRO A 110 -11.41 -13.81 4.30
N MET A 111 -10.37 -13.00 4.57
CA MET A 111 -9.96 -12.71 5.93
C MET A 111 -11.00 -11.92 6.72
N VAL A 112 -11.66 -10.96 6.06
CA VAL A 112 -12.73 -10.18 6.68
C VAL A 112 -13.95 -11.07 6.92
N ARG A 113 -14.28 -11.95 5.98
CA ARG A 113 -15.37 -12.93 6.10
C ARG A 113 -15.19 -13.83 7.31
N ASP A 114 -14.00 -14.40 7.48
CA ASP A 114 -13.70 -15.27 8.62
C ASP A 114 -13.84 -14.55 9.94
N ILE A 115 -13.40 -13.29 10.01
CA ILE A 115 -13.55 -12.45 11.20
C ILE A 115 -15.02 -12.18 11.50
N VAL A 116 -15.82 -11.80 10.51
CA VAL A 116 -17.25 -11.51 10.71
C VAL A 116 -18.02 -12.77 11.10
N ASN A 117 -17.69 -13.91 10.51
CA ASN A 117 -18.31 -15.19 10.85
C ASN A 117 -17.97 -15.66 12.28
N THR A 118 -16.78 -15.32 12.78
CA THR A 118 -16.32 -15.76 14.11
C THR A 118 -16.64 -14.76 15.22
N GLN A 119 -16.65 -13.46 14.90
CA GLN A 119 -16.77 -12.37 15.89
C GLN A 119 -18.07 -11.57 15.75
N GLY A 120 -18.86 -11.82 14.71
CA GLY A 120 -20.06 -11.04 14.39
C GLY A 120 -19.71 -9.70 13.73
N GLU A 121 -20.59 -8.72 13.92
CA GLU A 121 -20.40 -7.38 13.33
C GLU A 121 -19.05 -6.79 13.72
N THR A 122 -18.30 -6.37 12.69
CA THR A 122 -16.90 -5.98 12.83
C THR A 122 -16.64 -4.66 12.12
N THR A 123 -16.10 -3.70 12.86
CA THR A 123 -15.60 -2.44 12.31
C THR A 123 -14.09 -2.50 12.19
N LEU A 124 -13.57 -2.16 11.00
CA LEU A 124 -12.15 -2.16 10.65
C LEU A 124 -11.69 -0.75 10.30
N SER A 125 -10.55 -0.34 10.85
CA SER A 125 -9.88 0.87 10.37
C SER A 125 -9.41 0.67 8.92
N PRO A 126 -9.27 1.72 8.11
CA PRO A 126 -8.87 1.58 6.71
C PRO A 126 -7.52 0.87 6.51
N VAL A 127 -6.56 1.09 7.42
CA VAL A 127 -5.23 0.47 7.36
C VAL A 127 -5.29 -1.00 7.79
N GLU A 128 -6.11 -1.33 8.79
CA GLU A 128 -6.34 -2.72 9.18
C GLU A 128 -7.06 -3.49 8.06
N LEU A 129 -8.02 -2.86 7.38
CA LEU A 129 -8.70 -3.43 6.21
C LEU A 129 -7.71 -3.69 5.06
N LEU A 130 -6.85 -2.72 4.72
CA LEU A 130 -5.79 -2.91 3.73
C LEU A 130 -4.93 -4.13 4.09
N ALA A 131 -4.46 -4.22 5.34
CA ALA A 131 -3.63 -5.33 5.76
C ALA A 131 -4.31 -6.69 5.60
N LEU A 132 -5.63 -6.78 5.81
CA LEU A 132 -6.42 -7.99 5.59
C LEU A 132 -6.63 -8.28 4.09
N HIS A 133 -6.82 -7.25 3.25
CA HIS A 133 -6.90 -7.41 1.79
C HIS A 133 -5.59 -7.90 1.17
N LEU A 134 -4.45 -7.61 1.77
CA LEU A 134 -3.16 -8.07 1.26
C LEU A 134 -2.86 -9.53 1.58
N VAL A 135 -3.50 -10.11 2.60
CA VAL A 135 -3.23 -11.49 3.00
C VAL A 135 -3.44 -12.50 1.86
N PRO A 136 -4.54 -12.49 1.08
CA PRO A 136 -4.73 -13.46 0.00
C PRO A 136 -3.86 -13.18 -1.24
N LEU A 137 -3.21 -12.02 -1.31
CA LEU A 137 -2.37 -11.61 -2.44
C LEU A 137 -0.87 -11.82 -2.16
N THR A 138 -0.53 -12.40 -1.02
CA THR A 138 0.86 -12.51 -0.51
C THR A 138 1.15 -13.92 -0.02
N SER A 139 2.41 -14.22 0.23
CA SER A 139 2.86 -15.48 0.83
C SER A 139 3.57 -15.24 2.15
N GLU A 140 3.72 -16.27 2.97
CA GLU A 140 4.56 -16.19 4.17
C GLU A 140 5.94 -15.66 3.79
N GLY A 141 6.47 -14.73 4.60
CA GLY A 141 7.73 -14.05 4.33
C GLY A 141 7.64 -12.80 3.44
N THR A 142 6.50 -12.51 2.78
CA THR A 142 6.31 -11.26 2.02
C THR A 142 6.64 -10.04 2.88
N MET A 143 7.37 -9.09 2.29
CA MET A 143 7.82 -7.87 2.95
C MET A 143 6.97 -6.67 2.51
N TRP A 144 6.41 -5.94 3.47
CA TRP A 144 5.67 -4.71 3.23
C TRP A 144 6.42 -3.52 3.84
N PHE A 145 7.06 -2.75 2.96
CA PHE A 145 7.76 -1.52 3.29
C PHE A 145 6.79 -0.34 3.19
N THR A 146 6.64 0.40 4.28
CA THR A 146 5.77 1.58 4.30
C THR A 146 6.55 2.82 4.71
N LEU A 147 6.53 3.86 3.89
CA LEU A 147 6.99 5.19 4.25
C LEU A 147 5.78 6.04 4.68
N SER A 148 5.66 6.26 5.99
CA SER A 148 4.52 6.94 6.61
C SER A 148 4.93 8.24 7.32
N TYR A 149 4.05 9.23 7.37
CA TYR A 149 4.22 10.44 8.19
C TYR A 149 3.88 10.21 9.66
N SER A 150 3.11 9.16 9.97
CA SER A 150 2.68 8.84 11.33
C SER A 150 3.66 7.91 12.05
N THR A 151 3.92 8.21 13.32
CA THR A 151 4.72 7.42 14.29
C THR A 151 3.98 6.18 14.81
N VAL A 152 2.65 6.12 14.64
CA VAL A 152 1.75 5.10 15.22
C VAL A 152 0.89 4.40 14.16
N ARG A 153 1.32 4.44 12.89
CA ARG A 153 0.49 4.02 11.73
C ARG A 153 -0.02 2.58 11.84
N PHE A 154 0.82 1.70 12.38
CA PHE A 154 0.56 0.27 12.49
C PHE A 154 0.44 -0.19 13.95
N ASP A 155 0.30 0.76 14.89
CA ASP A 155 0.19 0.46 16.31
C ASP A 155 -1.27 0.13 16.66
N ASN A 156 -1.47 -0.81 17.60
CA ASN A 156 -2.79 -1.20 18.11
C ASN A 156 -3.80 -1.70 17.04
N LEU A 157 -3.31 -2.39 16.01
CA LEU A 157 -4.14 -3.04 14.98
C LEU A 157 -4.15 -4.57 15.19
N PRO A 158 -5.02 -5.10 16.09
CA PRO A 158 -4.93 -6.50 16.54
C PRO A 158 -5.18 -7.52 15.43
N ARG A 159 -5.99 -7.20 14.42
CA ARG A 159 -6.27 -8.13 13.32
C ARG A 159 -5.15 -8.10 12.29
N LEU A 160 -4.53 -6.95 12.07
CA LEU A 160 -3.28 -6.86 11.30
C LEU A 160 -2.19 -7.71 11.95
N ALA A 161 -2.01 -7.59 13.27
CA ALA A 161 -0.96 -8.31 14.02
C ALA A 161 -1.10 -9.84 13.98
N LYS A 162 -2.27 -10.38 13.60
CA LYS A 162 -2.46 -11.82 13.35
C LYS A 162 -1.76 -12.31 12.09
N HIS A 163 -1.57 -11.44 11.10
CA HIS A 163 -1.05 -11.79 9.78
C HIS A 163 0.30 -11.14 9.46
N TRP A 164 0.63 -10.05 10.14
CA TRP A 164 1.83 -9.25 9.86
C TRP A 164 2.64 -9.04 11.13
N ASP A 165 3.92 -9.34 11.07
CA ASP A 165 4.90 -8.95 12.08
C ASP A 165 5.47 -7.58 11.75
N LEU A 166 5.43 -6.65 12.71
CA LEU A 166 6.20 -5.40 12.59
C LEU A 166 7.68 -5.71 12.89
N VAL A 167 8.48 -5.80 11.83
CA VAL A 167 9.92 -6.13 11.89
C VAL A 167 10.73 -4.91 12.32
N SER A 168 10.45 -3.75 11.75
CA SER A 168 11.15 -2.52 12.12
C SER A 168 10.29 -1.27 11.94
N ARG A 169 10.63 -0.24 12.72
CA ARG A 169 10.13 1.12 12.63
C ARG A 169 11.30 2.08 12.81
N THR A 170 11.70 2.78 11.75
CA THR A 170 12.87 3.66 11.74
C THR A 170 12.46 5.07 11.33
N SER A 171 12.88 6.08 12.10
CA SER A 171 12.67 7.48 11.72
C SER A 171 13.66 7.90 10.63
N LEU A 172 13.16 8.62 9.64
CA LEU A 172 13.92 9.17 8.53
C LEU A 172 13.71 10.68 8.51
N LYS A 173 14.79 11.45 8.73
CA LYS A 173 14.71 12.91 8.65
C LYS A 173 14.33 13.31 7.23
N ALA A 174 13.29 14.13 7.09
CA ALA A 174 12.86 14.65 5.81
C ALA A 174 13.94 15.60 5.24
N PRO A 175 14.18 15.59 3.92
CA PRO A 175 15.09 16.55 3.30
C PRO A 175 14.62 17.98 3.59
N GLN A 176 15.54 18.85 4.00
CA GLN A 176 15.24 20.27 4.14
C GLN A 176 15.14 20.90 2.74
N GLY A 177 14.04 21.60 2.46
CA GLY A 177 13.89 22.37 1.22
C GLY A 177 14.87 23.55 1.17
N GLN A 178 15.23 24.01 -0.03
CA GLN A 178 16.16 25.15 -0.23
C GLN A 178 15.63 26.51 0.26
N THR A 179 14.36 26.59 0.68
CA THR A 179 13.72 27.83 1.11
C THR A 179 13.89 28.04 2.62
N SER A 180 14.85 28.91 2.95
CA SER A 180 15.11 29.54 4.25
C SER A 180 15.30 28.60 5.46
N SER A 181 16.56 28.45 5.86
CA SER A 181 16.96 28.01 7.20
C SER A 181 16.52 29.04 8.26
N SER A 182 15.23 29.12 8.56
CA SER A 182 14.80 29.81 9.77
C SER A 182 15.20 28.94 10.97
N ALA A 183 15.85 29.52 11.97
CA ALA A 183 16.35 28.83 13.16
C ALA A 183 15.27 28.12 13.99
N TYR A 184 13.98 28.26 13.61
CA TYR A 184 12.81 27.79 14.35
C TYR A 184 11.97 26.76 13.59
N THR A 185 12.40 26.29 12.40
CA THR A 185 11.66 25.25 11.68
C THR A 185 11.89 23.90 12.36
N PRO A 186 10.85 23.23 12.88
CA PRO A 186 11.02 21.93 13.52
C PRO A 186 11.50 20.89 12.50
N GLU A 187 12.29 19.94 12.97
CA GLU A 187 12.70 18.81 12.15
C GLU A 187 11.49 17.96 11.79
N VAL A 188 11.29 17.72 10.49
CA VAL A 188 10.24 16.85 9.99
C VAL A 188 10.82 15.46 9.79
N PHE A 189 10.10 14.44 10.24
CA PHE A 189 10.48 13.04 10.08
C PHE A 189 9.39 12.27 9.34
N HIS A 190 9.82 11.34 8.51
CA HIS A 190 9.03 10.21 8.04
C HIS A 190 9.39 8.97 8.85
N TRP A 191 8.58 7.94 8.74
CA TRP A 191 8.77 6.66 9.42
C TRP A 191 8.74 5.55 8.39
N LEU A 192 9.85 4.82 8.28
CA LEU A 192 9.92 3.59 7.52
C LEU A 192 9.48 2.44 8.42
N TYR A 193 8.37 1.81 8.08
CA TYR A 193 7.91 0.57 8.66
C TYR A 193 8.28 -0.58 7.74
N ILE A 194 8.69 -1.68 8.33
CA ILE A 194 8.87 -2.95 7.63
C ILE A 194 7.98 -3.96 8.33
N LEU A 195 6.97 -4.46 7.62
CA LEU A 195 6.14 -5.57 8.06
C LEU A 195 6.50 -6.83 7.29
N ARG A 196 6.36 -8.00 7.92
CA ARG A 196 6.58 -9.31 7.29
C ARG A 196 5.34 -10.18 7.45
N ARG A 197 4.91 -10.84 6.38
CA ARG A 197 3.79 -11.78 6.42
C ARG A 197 4.17 -13.03 7.22
N LYS A 198 3.32 -13.38 8.19
CA LYS A 198 3.37 -14.61 8.99
C LYS A 198 2.89 -15.85 8.25
#